data_AF-A0A6N7DXG7-F1
#
_entry.id   AF-A0A6N7DXG7-F1
#
_cell.length_a   1.000
_cell.length_b   1.000
_cell.length_c   1.000
_cell.angle_alpha   90.00
_cell.angle_beta   90.00
_cell.angle_gamma   90.00
#
_symmetry.space_group_name_H-M   'P 1'
#
loop_
_entity.id
_entity.type
_entity.pdbx_description
1 polymer ?
#
loop_
_entity_poly.entity_id
_entity_poly.type
_entity_poly.pdbx_seq_one_letter_code
_entity_poly.pdbx_strand_id
1 'polypeptide(L)'
;MIENYDDLYATVQSAIDAYLTQNEAAEIVFQKNDNNTCEIKNKQNSKKLVLMFARMSDEYKVGFAFYEPDAYGGFSNPEWIDDIGHGEFDEKFAVTLIDEHLVNSTSSRDW
;
A
#
# COMPACT_ATOMS: atom_id res chain seq x y z
N MET A 1 7.25 -5.24 -13.37
CA MET A 1 6.87 -6.65 -13.17
C MET A 1 7.50 -7.11 -11.89
N ILE A 2 6.70 -7.66 -10.98
CA ILE A 2 7.15 -8.19 -9.69
C ILE A 2 7.41 -9.69 -9.83
N GLU A 3 8.60 -10.16 -9.52
CA GLU A 3 8.96 -11.59 -9.58
C GLU A 3 9.31 -12.15 -8.20
N ASN A 4 9.67 -11.29 -7.26
CA ASN A 4 10.02 -11.65 -5.89
C ASN A 4 9.67 -10.52 -4.90
N TYR A 5 9.91 -10.78 -3.61
CA TYR A 5 9.62 -9.83 -2.54
C TYR A 5 10.47 -8.55 -2.60
N ASP A 6 11.73 -8.67 -3.02
CA ASP A 6 12.61 -7.51 -3.16
C ASP A 6 12.15 -6.58 -4.29
N ASP A 7 11.63 -7.13 -5.39
CA ASP A 7 11.02 -6.34 -6.47
C ASP A 7 9.81 -5.55 -5.97
N LEU A 8 8.95 -6.20 -5.16
CA LEU A 8 7.80 -5.54 -4.54
C LEU A 8 8.27 -4.39 -3.64
N TYR A 9 9.24 -4.65 -2.76
CA TYR A 9 9.77 -3.64 -1.86
C TYR A 9 10.40 -2.46 -2.60
N ALA A 10 11.19 -2.74 -3.64
CA ALA A 10 11.82 -1.71 -4.46
C ALA A 10 10.76 -0.86 -5.20
N THR A 11 9.74 -1.50 -5.76
CA THR A 11 8.66 -0.81 -6.48
C THR A 11 7.85 0.09 -5.55
N VAL A 12 7.50 -0.40 -4.36
CA VAL A 12 6.77 0.39 -3.36
C VAL A 12 7.62 1.56 -2.86
N GLN A 13 8.90 1.34 -2.57
CA GLN A 13 9.81 2.42 -2.15
C GLN A 13 9.96 3.48 -3.25
N SER A 14 10.15 3.07 -4.50
CA SER A 14 10.24 3.98 -5.64
C SER A 14 8.97 4.82 -5.81
N ALA A 15 7.79 4.21 -5.61
CA ALA A 15 6.51 4.92 -5.65
C ALA A 15 6.37 5.96 -4.53
N ILE A 16 6.82 5.65 -3.31
CA ILE A 16 6.85 6.62 -2.21
C ILE A 16 7.75 7.79 -2.57
N ASP A 17 8.96 7.53 -3.05
CA ASP A 17 9.93 8.57 -3.41
C ASP A 17 9.39 9.47 -4.54
N ALA A 18 8.77 8.86 -5.56
CA ALA A 18 8.12 9.56 -6.67
C ALA A 18 6.95 10.44 -6.21
N TYR A 19 6.15 9.95 -5.26
CA TYR A 19 5.03 10.71 -4.68
C TYR A 19 5.51 11.89 -3.84
N LEU A 20 6.47 11.66 -2.96
CA LEU A 20 7.02 12.69 -2.05
C LEU A 20 7.76 13.80 -2.79
N THR A 21 8.34 13.50 -3.96
CA THR A 21 8.94 14.52 -4.84
C THR A 21 7.92 15.56 -5.31
N GLN A 22 6.63 15.19 -5.40
CA GLN A 22 5.55 16.07 -5.83
C GLN A 22 4.70 16.59 -4.65
N ASN A 23 4.75 15.90 -3.50
CA ASN A 23 3.91 16.16 -2.34
C ASN A 23 4.74 16.14 -1.04
N GLU A 24 5.61 17.13 -0.87
CA GLU A 24 6.54 17.22 0.28
C GLU A 24 5.83 17.25 1.66
N ALA A 25 4.55 17.64 1.70
CA ALA A 25 3.76 17.70 2.92
C ALA A 25 3.28 16.32 3.42
N ALA A 26 3.31 15.28 2.58
CA ALA A 26 2.87 13.94 2.98
C ALA A 26 3.94 13.24 3.84
N GLU A 27 3.52 12.57 4.91
CA GLU A 27 4.43 11.84 5.79
C GLU A 27 4.19 10.33 5.68
N ILE A 28 4.84 9.69 4.72
CA ILE A 28 4.69 8.26 4.45
C ILE A 28 5.88 7.49 5.03
N VAL A 29 5.59 6.40 5.75
CA VAL A 29 6.58 5.46 6.29
C VAL A 29 6.45 4.13 5.58
N PHE A 30 7.58 3.58 5.16
CA PHE A 30 7.69 2.22 4.65
C PHE A 30 8.26 1.28 5.72
N GLN A 31 7.69 0.09 5.85
CA GLN A 31 8.16 -0.96 6.74
C GLN A 31 8.12 -2.32 6.03
N LYS A 32 9.21 -3.09 6.13
CA LYS A 32 9.21 -4.52 5.78
C LYS A 32 8.84 -5.34 7.02
N ASN A 33 8.04 -6.38 6.83
CA ASN A 33 7.63 -7.29 7.90
C ASN A 33 8.29 -8.66 7.72
N ASP A 34 8.45 -9.40 8.83
CA ASP A 34 9.11 -10.72 8.86
C ASP A 34 8.34 -11.81 8.08
N ASN A 35 7.09 -11.56 7.71
CA ASN A 35 6.21 -12.49 7.00
C ASN A 35 6.16 -12.25 5.47
N ASN A 36 7.21 -11.66 4.90
CA ASN A 36 7.30 -11.33 3.47
C ASN A 36 6.19 -10.39 2.97
N THR A 37 5.77 -9.47 3.84
CA THR A 37 4.87 -8.36 3.50
C THR A 37 5.58 -7.04 3.72
N CYS A 38 5.06 -5.97 3.13
CA CYS A 38 5.46 -4.62 3.48
C CYS A 38 4.25 -3.77 3.82
N GLU A 39 4.46 -2.71 4.59
CA GLU A 39 3.46 -1.75 4.99
C GLU A 39 3.90 -0.36 4.56
N ILE A 40 2.95 0.42 4.04
CA ILE A 40 3.06 1.87 3.91
C ILE A 40 2.02 2.52 4.80
N LYS A 41 2.44 3.50 5.62
CA LYS A 41 1.57 4.20 6.56
C LYS A 41 1.72 5.70 6.40
N ASN A 42 0.60 6.41 6.29
CA ASN A 42 0.59 7.86 6.39
C ASN A 42 0.48 8.28 7.86
N LYS A 43 1.46 9.02 8.36
CA LYS A 43 1.50 9.48 9.76
C LYS A 43 0.42 10.49 10.10
N GLN A 44 -0.07 11.25 9.13
CA GLN A 44 -1.00 12.35 9.35
C GLN A 44 -2.41 11.84 9.66
N ASN A 45 -2.84 10.78 8.99
CA ASN A 45 -4.18 10.19 9.14
C ASN A 45 -4.14 8.76 9.71
N SER A 46 -2.95 8.21 9.97
CA SER A 46 -2.71 6.84 10.41
C SER A 46 -3.26 5.74 9.49
N LYS A 47 -3.74 6.06 8.28
CA LYS A 47 -4.14 5.06 7.28
C LYS A 47 -2.92 4.26 6.83
N LYS A 48 -3.14 3.00 6.48
CA LYS A 48 -2.05 2.12 6.01
C LYS A 48 -2.49 1.14 4.94
N LEU A 49 -1.56 0.77 4.09
CA LEU A 49 -1.67 -0.35 3.15
C LEU A 49 -0.65 -1.41 3.54
N VAL A 50 -1.08 -2.67 3.58
CA VAL A 50 -0.21 -3.82 3.70
C VAL A 50 -0.21 -4.53 2.35
N LEU A 51 0.98 -4.78 1.79
CA LEU A 51 1.16 -5.40 0.48
C LEU A 51 1.93 -6.71 0.61
N MET A 52 1.57 -7.69 -0.20
CA MET A 52 2.24 -8.98 -0.26
C MET A 52 2.33 -9.50 -1.68
N PHE A 53 3.44 -10.17 -1.99
CA PHE A 53 3.58 -10.94 -3.22
C PHE A 53 3.18 -12.39 -2.95
N ALA A 54 2.24 -12.92 -3.75
CA ALA A 54 1.71 -14.26 -3.59
C ALA A 54 1.94 -15.08 -4.86
N ARG A 55 2.33 -16.34 -4.66
CA ARG A 55 2.43 -17.35 -5.70
C ARG A 55 1.41 -18.45 -5.42
N MET A 56 0.44 -18.63 -6.30
CA MET A 56 -0.56 -19.69 -6.23
C MET A 56 -0.43 -20.58 -7.47
N SER A 57 0.27 -21.72 -7.33
CA SER A 57 0.61 -22.60 -8.45
C SER A 57 1.41 -21.87 -9.55
N ASP A 58 0.76 -21.61 -10.68
CA ASP A 58 1.32 -20.93 -11.85
C ASP A 58 0.93 -19.45 -11.92
N GLU A 59 0.09 -18.97 -10.98
CA GLU A 59 -0.33 -17.58 -10.89
C GLU A 59 0.52 -16.80 -9.89
N TYR A 60 0.94 -15.61 -10.32
CA TYR A 60 1.71 -14.66 -9.51
C TYR A 60 0.90 -13.36 -9.40
N LYS A 61 0.66 -12.94 -8.16
CA LYS A 61 -0.17 -11.78 -7.86
C LYS A 61 0.45 -10.91 -6.77
N VAL A 62 0.07 -9.65 -6.76
CA VAL A 62 0.32 -8.75 -5.63
C VAL A 62 -1.01 -8.48 -4.97
N GLY A 63 -1.15 -8.93 -3.72
CA GLY A 63 -2.30 -8.64 -2.87
C GLY A 63 -2.02 -7.45 -1.98
N PHE A 64 -3.04 -6.64 -1.70
CA PHE A 64 -2.94 -5.48 -0.82
C PHE A 64 -4.22 -5.30 -0.02
N ALA A 65 -4.05 -4.83 1.22
CA ALA A 65 -5.11 -4.60 2.17
C ALA A 65 -4.98 -3.20 2.75
N PHE A 66 -6.05 -2.43 2.71
CA PHE A 66 -6.12 -1.07 3.23
C PHE A 66 -6.80 -1.05 4.59
N TYR A 67 -6.26 -0.25 5.50
CA TYR A 67 -6.77 -0.11 6.84
C TYR A 67 -6.93 1.36 7.20
N GLU A 68 -8.11 1.68 7.74
CA GLU A 68 -8.34 2.93 8.44
C GLU A 68 -8.25 2.71 9.96
N PRO A 69 -7.70 3.68 10.70
CA PRO A 69 -7.69 3.61 12.15
C PRO A 69 -9.11 3.79 12.70
N ASP A 70 -9.44 3.04 13.75
CA ASP A 70 -10.63 3.31 14.55
C ASP A 70 -10.48 4.61 15.38
N ALA A 71 -11.53 4.96 16.13
CA ALA A 71 -11.54 6.18 16.97
C ALA A 71 -10.45 6.21 18.05
N TYR A 72 -9.79 5.08 18.33
CA TYR A 72 -8.72 4.92 19.32
C TYR A 72 -7.35 4.69 18.66
N GLY A 73 -7.25 4.75 17.33
CA GLY A 73 -6.02 4.53 16.58
C GLY A 73 -5.66 3.06 16.37
N GLY A 74 -6.59 2.14 16.65
CA GLY A 74 -6.44 0.71 16.42
C GLY A 74 -6.79 0.28 14.99
N PHE A 75 -6.34 -0.90 14.58
CA PHE A 75 -6.73 -1.55 13.33
C PHE A 75 -7.30 -2.93 13.66
N SER A 76 -8.55 -3.19 13.29
CA SER A 76 -9.20 -4.47 13.55
C SER A 76 -9.28 -5.33 12.29
N ASN A 77 -9.88 -4.79 11.23
CA ASN A 77 -10.00 -5.42 9.93
C ASN A 77 -9.60 -4.43 8.83
N PRO A 78 -9.16 -4.92 7.67
CA PRO A 78 -9.02 -4.06 6.50
C PRO A 78 -10.39 -3.58 6.05
N GLU A 79 -10.47 -2.32 5.63
CA GLU A 79 -11.65 -1.76 4.97
C GLU A 79 -11.86 -2.40 3.59
N TRP A 80 -10.77 -2.70 2.89
CA TRP A 80 -10.80 -3.45 1.65
C TRP A 80 -9.51 -4.24 1.41
N ILE A 81 -9.65 -5.30 0.63
CA ILE A 81 -8.56 -6.19 0.20
C ILE A 81 -8.77 -6.46 -1.29
N ASP A 82 -7.70 -6.40 -2.07
CA ASP A 82 -7.74 -6.77 -3.49
C ASP A 82 -6.40 -7.38 -3.94
N ASP A 83 -6.39 -7.94 -5.14
CA ASP A 83 -5.19 -8.45 -5.81
C ASP A 83 -5.15 -8.07 -7.30
N ILE A 84 -3.94 -7.91 -7.83
CA ILE A 84 -3.72 -7.75 -9.27
C ILE A 84 -2.60 -8.66 -9.75
N GLY A 85 -2.51 -8.85 -11.07
CA GLY A 85 -1.43 -9.61 -11.68
C GLY A 85 -0.07 -8.98 -11.37
N HIS A 86 0.95 -9.81 -11.13
CA HIS A 86 2.31 -9.34 -10.84
C HIS A 86 2.94 -8.49 -11.96
N GLY A 87 2.46 -8.62 -13.20
CA GLY A 87 2.85 -7.80 -14.33
C GLY A 87 2.17 -6.42 -14.37
N GLU A 88 1.03 -6.28 -13.69
CA GLU A 88 0.22 -5.06 -13.62
C GLU A 88 0.63 -4.17 -12.44
N PHE A 89 1.20 -4.77 -11.40
CA PHE A 89 1.74 -4.02 -10.27
C PHE A 89 3.07 -3.34 -10.65
N ASP A 90 3.02 -2.03 -10.86
CA ASP A 90 4.16 -1.18 -11.14
C ASP A 90 4.19 0.08 -10.23
N GLU A 91 5.20 0.93 -10.41
CA GLU A 91 5.35 2.17 -9.64
C GLU A 91 4.13 3.08 -9.76
N LYS A 92 3.54 3.19 -10.96
CA LYS A 92 2.38 4.08 -11.18
C LYS A 92 1.17 3.59 -10.42
N PHE A 93 0.91 2.28 -10.45
CA PHE A 93 -0.16 1.68 -9.68
C PHE A 93 0.04 1.92 -8.17
N ALA A 94 1.25 1.70 -7.66
CA ALA A 94 1.56 1.96 -6.25
C ALA A 94 1.42 3.45 -5.87
N VAL A 95 1.79 4.38 -6.76
CA VAL A 95 1.54 5.82 -6.58
C VAL A 95 0.04 6.11 -6.52
N THR A 96 -0.77 5.50 -7.39
CA THR A 96 -2.23 5.63 -7.34
C THR A 96 -2.80 5.15 -6.01
N LEU A 97 -2.34 4.01 -5.49
CA LEU A 97 -2.76 3.52 -4.17
C LEU A 97 -2.41 4.52 -3.05
N ILE A 98 -1.23 5.11 -3.10
CA ILE A 98 -0.79 6.14 -2.15
C ILE A 98 -1.69 7.37 -2.24
N ASP A 99 -1.87 7.91 -3.44
CA ASP A 99 -2.58 9.16 -3.63
C ASP A 99 -4.06 9.01 -3.28
N GLU A 100 -4.75 8.07 -3.93
CA GLU A 100 -6.21 7.95 -3.86
C GLU A 100 -6.70 7.38 -2.52
N HIS A 101 -5.92 6.48 -1.90
CA HIS A 101 -6.38 5.78 -0.70
C HIS A 101 -5.63 6.21 0.57
N LEU A 102 -4.31 6.39 0.49
CA LEU A 102 -3.51 6.67 1.68
C LEU A 102 -3.49 8.16 2.07
N VAL A 103 -3.51 9.07 1.09
CA VAL A 103 -3.39 10.52 1.33
C VAL A 103 -4.70 11.27 1.08
N ASN A 104 -5.28 11.14 -0.11
CA ASN A 104 -6.43 11.93 -0.56
C ASN A 104 -7.77 11.17 -0.49
N SER A 105 -7.84 10.06 0.25
CA SER A 105 -9.11 9.34 0.41
C SER A 105 -10.16 10.24 1.03
N THR A 106 -11.18 10.57 0.23
CA THR A 106 -12.36 11.27 0.71
C THR A 106 -13.05 10.34 1.70
N SER A 107 -13.05 10.70 2.98
CA SER A 107 -13.74 9.91 3.99
C SER A 107 -15.21 9.75 3.60
N SER A 108 -15.64 8.55 3.22
CA SER A 108 -17.02 8.20 2.91
C SER A 108 -17.87 8.06 4.19
N ARG A 109 -17.71 9.00 5.13
CA ARG A 109 -18.49 9.10 6.37
C ARG A 109 -19.66 10.09 6.25
N ASP A 110 -20.26 10.15 5.07
CA ASP A 110 -21.57 10.79 4.86
C ASP A 110 -22.59 9.70 4.49
N TRP A 111 -23.11 9.00 5.51
CA TRP A 111 -24.42 8.34 5.47
C TRP A 111 -25.01 8.20 6.88
#